data_AF-A0A812RNK3-F1
#
_entry.id   AF-A0A812RNK3-F1
#
_cell.length_a   1.000
_cell.length_b   1.000
_cell.length_c   1.000
_cell.angle_alpha   90.00
_cell.angle_beta   90.00
_cell.angle_gamma   90.00
#
_symmetry.space_group_name_H-M   'P 1'
#
loop_
_entity.id
_entity.type
_entity.pdbx_description
1 polymer ?
#
loop_
_entity_poly.entity_id
_entity_poly.type
_entity_poly.pdbx_seq_one_letter_code
_entity_poly.pdbx_strand_id
1 'polypeptide(L)'
;MPLSERGVLNLKVVNAEDGVDLLCLKWPAGAGSRWYLAIPLRTCSVGIILALPSKTLSAEILEEAEDAGGDGLVGPSQVVTVGVHETAVDGELLEVQMVEFGMGIHRQLEKRTPRSRRAIVGFAEDVSSLPNLSELNILVESWLDGGDLRLEEYWTAAEEPVAEVAAPTSNDAVLQHLQDLKDSLDQRFVGIEAAVRKLETKQPAARELQSRAPLDGFGQRSASSGEPNVESILAQARTHVKRPPRRTLDEPERGGETAVDVDRMAQHGSEAPSVDEMMKLALVRLLEDRSGKTKKKAKKLPGLESWEESESSGEEASSWSASSKGGRGIAAVERLWGAMRNHPEAYQERMEQRMLKAVEATEMTPNIPLLYAKSVPVGKSRTAGYCLQGFAQVHRLLLENKPKQARLQVLRMEAALEQFLIDESWVVAGRLTGMEEPPWGHWATQDVSALRKQYVYTRLAESTWVAALINELKEEEWLVKKRAALGKPKGKGEGKDAGGKETGA
;
A
#
# COMPACT_ATOMS: atom_id res chain seq x y z
N MET A 1 3.02 4.73 -10.80
CA MET A 1 4.19 5.59 -11.10
C MET A 1 4.96 4.98 -12.25
N PRO A 2 5.01 5.64 -13.43
CA PRO A 2 5.85 5.21 -14.53
C PRO A 2 7.29 4.88 -14.06
N LEU A 3 7.91 3.87 -14.67
CA LEU A 3 9.25 3.37 -14.30
C LEU A 3 10.31 4.48 -14.19
N SER A 4 10.13 5.58 -14.91
CA SER A 4 11.01 6.75 -14.90
C SER A 4 10.90 7.59 -13.61
N GLU A 5 9.78 7.57 -12.90
CA GLU A 5 9.60 8.21 -11.58
C GLU A 5 10.21 7.37 -10.45
N ARG A 6 10.22 6.03 -10.59
CA ARG A 6 10.89 5.13 -9.63
C ARG A 6 12.40 5.38 -9.56
N GLY A 7 13.01 5.92 -10.61
CA GLY A 7 14.42 6.30 -10.63
C GLY A 7 14.74 7.44 -9.66
N VAL A 8 13.81 8.39 -9.48
CA VAL A 8 13.99 9.54 -8.59
C VAL A 8 13.94 9.13 -7.13
N LEU A 9 13.03 8.23 -6.77
CA LEU A 9 12.90 7.72 -5.39
C LEU A 9 14.10 6.90 -4.92
N ASN A 10 14.92 6.40 -5.86
CA ASN A 10 16.15 5.65 -5.58
C ASN A 10 17.40 6.53 -5.59
N LEU A 11 17.26 7.85 -5.72
CA LEU A 11 18.39 8.77 -5.65
C LEU A 11 18.95 8.81 -4.24
N LYS A 12 20.27 8.71 -4.13
CA LYS A 12 20.95 8.93 -2.87
C LYS A 12 20.97 10.42 -2.56
N VAL A 13 20.28 10.79 -1.49
CA VAL A 13 20.17 12.18 -1.02
C VAL A 13 21.18 12.48 0.08
N VAL A 14 21.27 13.75 0.47
CA VAL A 14 22.23 14.26 1.46
C VAL A 14 22.26 13.51 2.81
N ASN A 15 21.13 12.97 3.26
CA ASN A 15 21.04 12.20 4.52
C ASN A 15 21.33 10.69 4.36
N ALA A 16 21.73 10.22 3.17
CA ALA A 16 22.02 8.81 2.95
C ALA A 16 23.43 8.44 3.43
N GLU A 17 23.55 7.35 4.20
CA GLU A 17 24.83 6.83 4.72
C GLU A 17 25.84 6.46 3.60
N ASP A 18 25.34 6.19 2.38
CA ASP A 18 26.15 5.73 1.23
C ASP A 18 26.57 6.85 0.27
N GLY A 19 26.63 8.10 0.75
CA GLY A 19 26.99 9.29 -0.05
C GLY A 19 25.82 9.87 -0.85
N VAL A 20 26.09 10.90 -1.67
CA VAL A 20 25.06 11.63 -2.44
C VAL A 20 25.24 11.43 -3.95
N ASP A 21 24.16 11.18 -4.66
CA ASP A 21 24.17 11.13 -6.12
C ASP A 21 24.35 12.54 -6.70
N LEU A 22 25.41 12.79 -7.45
CA LEU A 22 25.54 14.03 -8.22
C LEU A 22 24.75 13.92 -9.52
N LEU A 23 23.88 14.89 -9.79
CA LEU A 23 23.02 14.93 -10.96
C LEU A 23 23.39 16.08 -11.88
N CYS A 24 22.95 16.00 -13.12
CA CYS A 24 22.99 17.09 -14.09
C CYS A 24 21.56 17.38 -14.52
N LEU A 25 21.10 18.61 -14.28
CA LEU A 25 19.80 19.10 -14.70
C LEU A 25 19.95 19.83 -16.05
N LYS A 26 19.15 19.43 -17.03
CA LYS A 26 19.04 20.13 -18.31
C LYS A 26 17.93 21.18 -18.23
N TRP A 27 18.26 22.46 -18.24
CA TRP A 27 17.26 23.53 -18.11
C TRP A 27 17.55 24.76 -18.99
N PRO A 28 16.52 25.45 -19.53
CA PRO A 28 15.12 25.02 -19.61
C PRO A 28 14.94 23.83 -20.57
N ALA A 29 13.76 23.20 -20.56
CA ALA A 29 13.46 22.07 -21.44
C ALA A 29 13.31 22.53 -22.92
N GLY A 30 14.41 22.65 -23.67
CA GLY A 30 14.31 23.02 -25.09
C GLY A 30 15.58 23.52 -25.75
N ALA A 31 15.39 24.29 -26.83
CA ALA A 31 16.47 25.00 -27.51
C ALA A 31 17.05 26.05 -26.56
N GLY A 32 18.38 26.08 -26.41
CA GLY A 32 19.06 26.93 -25.42
C GLY A 32 19.25 26.28 -24.04
N SER A 33 18.87 25.00 -23.88
CA SER A 33 19.15 24.22 -22.67
C SER A 33 20.63 24.23 -22.30
N ARG A 34 20.90 24.52 -21.03
CA ARG A 34 22.21 24.34 -20.39
C ARG A 34 22.14 23.19 -19.40
N TRP A 35 23.32 22.68 -19.04
CA TRP A 35 23.44 21.65 -18.03
C TRP A 35 23.95 22.27 -16.75
N TYR A 36 23.21 22.07 -15.66
CA TYR A 36 23.54 22.55 -14.33
C TYR A 36 23.86 21.35 -13.44
N LEU A 37 24.82 21.50 -12.55
CA LEU A 37 25.02 20.53 -11.49
C LEU A 37 23.82 20.58 -10.56
N ALA A 38 23.34 19.43 -10.09
CA ALA A 38 22.23 19.34 -9.17
C ALA A 38 22.53 18.32 -8.08
N ILE A 39 22.17 18.66 -6.84
CA ILE A 39 22.33 17.77 -5.69
C ILE A 39 20.92 17.47 -5.15
N PRO A 40 20.50 16.18 -5.13
CA PRO A 40 19.21 15.80 -4.59
C PRO A 40 19.26 15.89 -3.06
N LEU A 41 18.48 16.81 -2.50
CA LEU A 41 18.45 17.06 -1.07
C LEU A 41 17.43 16.16 -0.37
N ARG A 42 16.23 16.04 -0.96
CA ARG A 42 15.14 15.21 -0.43
C ARG A 42 14.17 14.83 -1.52
N THR A 43 13.66 13.60 -1.47
CA THR A 43 12.58 13.11 -2.33
C THR A 43 11.25 13.14 -1.59
N CYS A 44 10.23 13.75 -2.18
CA CYS A 44 8.88 13.88 -1.67
C CYS A 44 7.91 13.00 -2.49
N SER A 45 6.65 12.91 -2.06
CA SER A 45 5.59 12.20 -2.81
C SER A 45 5.26 12.83 -4.15
N VAL A 46 5.29 14.15 -4.24
CA VAL A 46 4.96 14.92 -5.45
C VAL A 46 6.17 15.45 -6.19
N GLY A 47 7.34 15.41 -5.56
CA GLY A 47 8.45 16.26 -5.96
C GLY A 47 9.82 15.80 -5.47
N ILE A 48 10.84 16.51 -5.91
CA ILE A 48 12.22 16.39 -5.44
C ILE A 48 12.76 17.78 -5.16
N ILE A 49 13.38 17.93 -4.01
CA ILE A 49 14.11 19.13 -3.63
C ILE A 49 15.54 19.01 -4.14
N LEU A 50 15.95 19.95 -4.99
CA LEU A 50 17.29 20.02 -5.56
C LEU A 50 18.03 21.27 -5.07
N ALA A 51 19.31 21.12 -4.76
CA ALA A 51 20.25 22.24 -4.68
C ALA A 51 20.85 22.46 -6.08
N LEU A 52 20.81 23.70 -6.55
CA LEU A 52 21.31 24.17 -7.84
C LEU A 52 22.29 25.33 -7.66
N PRO A 53 23.22 25.55 -8.61
CA PRO A 53 24.03 26.77 -8.65
C PRO A 53 23.18 28.02 -8.62
N SER A 54 23.70 29.10 -8.03
CA SER A 54 23.01 30.38 -8.08
C SER A 54 22.71 30.81 -9.52
N LYS A 55 21.56 31.47 -9.70
CA LYS A 55 21.08 31.97 -11.01
C LYS A 55 20.79 30.88 -12.03
N THR A 56 20.59 29.63 -11.60
CA THR A 56 20.11 28.56 -12.50
C THR A 56 18.69 28.87 -12.99
N LEU A 57 17.83 29.32 -12.07
CA LEU A 57 16.51 29.88 -12.36
C LEU A 57 16.53 31.38 -12.05
N SER A 58 16.03 32.21 -12.95
CA SER A 58 15.84 33.63 -12.68
C SER A 58 14.72 33.83 -11.66
N ALA A 59 14.74 34.95 -10.94
CA ALA A 59 13.67 35.31 -10.01
C ALA A 59 12.30 35.38 -10.72
N GLU A 60 12.28 35.93 -11.94
CA GLU A 60 11.07 35.98 -12.78
C GLU A 60 10.46 34.59 -13.03
N ILE A 61 11.29 33.56 -13.33
CA ILE A 61 10.79 32.19 -13.55
C ILE A 61 10.26 31.57 -12.24
N LEU A 62 10.89 31.89 -11.12
CA LEU A 62 10.45 31.39 -9.81
C LEU A 62 9.12 32.02 -9.39
N GLU A 63 8.96 33.33 -9.58
CA GLU A 63 7.70 34.05 -9.34
C GLU A 63 6.59 33.56 -10.29
N GLU A 64 6.86 33.44 -11.58
CA GLU A 64 5.88 32.91 -12.56
C GLU A 64 5.48 31.46 -12.24
N ALA A 65 6.40 30.64 -11.73
CA ALA A 65 6.12 29.27 -11.36
C ALA A 65 5.23 29.14 -10.12
N GLU A 66 5.37 30.05 -9.16
CA GLU A 66 4.48 30.14 -8.00
C GLU A 66 3.04 30.47 -8.43
N ASP A 67 2.88 31.31 -9.46
CA ASP A 67 1.57 31.75 -9.96
C ASP A 67 0.92 30.77 -10.98
N ALA A 68 1.70 30.13 -11.85
CA ALA A 68 1.19 29.44 -13.03
C ALA A 68 0.87 27.94 -12.82
N GLY A 69 1.36 27.31 -11.76
CA GLY A 69 1.13 25.88 -11.45
C GLY A 69 1.54 24.88 -12.56
N GLY A 70 2.25 25.33 -13.61
CA GLY A 70 2.29 24.65 -14.92
C GLY A 70 3.63 24.05 -15.35
N ASP A 71 4.76 24.47 -14.79
CA ASP A 71 6.09 24.10 -15.33
C ASP A 71 6.85 23.02 -14.53
N GLY A 72 6.12 22.31 -13.66
CA GLY A 72 6.72 21.25 -12.84
C GLY A 72 7.63 21.79 -11.74
N LEU A 73 7.49 23.06 -11.36
CA LEU A 73 7.91 23.61 -10.08
C LEU A 73 6.70 23.53 -9.15
N VAL A 74 6.87 22.88 -8.00
CA VAL A 74 5.73 22.46 -7.14
C VAL A 74 5.76 23.12 -5.77
N GLY A 75 6.90 23.66 -5.36
CA GLY A 75 7.05 24.27 -4.05
C GLY A 75 7.87 25.55 -4.07
N PRO A 76 7.99 26.22 -2.91
CA PRO A 76 8.74 27.45 -2.76
C PRO A 76 10.21 27.27 -3.17
N SER A 77 10.88 28.38 -3.42
CA SER A 77 12.33 28.38 -3.67
C SER A 77 13.05 29.25 -2.65
N GLN A 78 14.26 28.84 -2.27
CA GLN A 78 15.07 29.59 -1.33
C GLN A 78 16.51 29.69 -1.84
N VAL A 79 17.09 30.88 -1.75
CA VAL A 79 18.52 31.07 -1.98
C VAL A 79 19.21 31.07 -0.62
N VAL A 80 20.18 30.17 -0.45
CA VAL A 80 20.93 29.98 0.79
C VAL A 80 22.42 30.15 0.54
N THR A 81 23.18 30.47 1.57
CA THR A 81 24.64 30.55 1.53
C THR A 81 25.23 29.46 2.41
N VAL A 82 26.10 28.63 1.85
CA VAL A 82 26.71 27.47 2.53
C VAL A 82 28.21 27.42 2.27
N GLY A 83 28.98 26.84 3.18
CA GLY A 83 30.42 26.65 2.98
C GLY A 83 30.74 25.68 1.84
N VAL A 84 31.95 25.74 1.28
CA VAL A 84 32.48 24.70 0.38
C VAL A 84 32.84 23.43 1.18
N HIS A 85 32.59 22.25 0.61
CA HIS A 85 32.96 20.97 1.21
C HIS A 85 34.50 20.81 1.29
N GLU A 86 35.01 20.32 2.42
CA GLU A 86 36.43 20.00 2.68
C GLU A 86 37.44 21.17 2.75
N THR A 87 37.00 22.44 2.74
CA THR A 87 37.91 23.59 2.98
C THR A 87 38.00 23.93 4.47
N ALA A 88 39.14 23.61 5.09
CA ALA A 88 39.34 23.69 6.54
C ALA A 88 39.69 25.10 7.09
N VAL A 89 39.78 26.14 6.25
CA VAL A 89 40.32 27.45 6.65
C VAL A 89 39.52 28.55 5.93
N ASP A 90 38.82 29.40 6.70
CA ASP A 90 38.03 30.56 6.24
C ASP A 90 37.31 30.34 4.90
N GLY A 91 36.40 29.37 4.93
CA GLY A 91 35.78 28.76 3.76
C GLY A 91 35.08 29.78 2.87
N GLU A 92 35.44 29.76 1.59
CA GLU A 92 34.64 30.33 0.51
C GLU A 92 33.17 29.91 0.69
N LEU A 93 32.28 30.88 0.58
CA LEU A 93 30.84 30.68 0.71
C LEU A 93 30.23 30.56 -0.69
N LEU A 94 29.41 29.54 -0.88
CA LEU A 94 28.66 29.30 -2.11
C LEU A 94 27.21 29.71 -1.94
N GLU A 95 26.70 30.43 -2.92
CA GLU A 95 25.29 30.73 -3.05
C GLU A 95 24.60 29.57 -3.78
N VAL A 96 23.64 28.94 -3.11
CA VAL A 96 22.92 27.76 -3.60
C VAL A 96 21.44 28.08 -3.68
N GLN A 97 20.82 27.75 -4.81
CA GLN A 97 19.38 27.87 -5.02
C GLN A 97 18.73 26.52 -4.74
N MET A 98 17.90 26.45 -3.70
CA MET A 98 17.13 25.28 -3.32
C MET A 98 15.72 25.38 -3.91
N VAL A 99 15.31 24.35 -4.64
CA VAL A 99 14.07 24.39 -5.45
C VAL A 99 13.35 23.05 -5.38
N GLU A 100 12.04 23.08 -5.15
CA GLU A 100 11.18 21.90 -5.20
C GLU A 100 10.54 21.74 -6.59
N PHE A 101 11.00 20.72 -7.31
CA PHE A 101 10.43 20.34 -8.60
C PHE A 101 9.43 19.21 -8.43
N GLY A 102 8.37 19.20 -9.24
CA GLY A 102 7.47 18.08 -9.40
C GLY A 102 8.13 16.88 -10.06
N MET A 103 7.50 15.71 -9.95
CA MET A 103 8.06 14.46 -10.46
C MET A 103 8.42 14.46 -11.94
N GLY A 104 7.77 15.27 -12.79
CA GLY A 104 8.09 15.40 -14.21
C GLY A 104 9.55 15.80 -14.52
N ILE A 105 10.25 16.42 -13.57
CA ILE A 105 11.65 16.87 -13.73
C ILE A 105 12.63 15.72 -14.00
N HIS A 106 12.27 14.48 -13.66
CA HIS A 106 13.12 13.31 -13.86
C HIS A 106 13.59 13.15 -15.31
N ARG A 107 12.78 13.58 -16.29
CA ARG A 107 13.13 13.53 -17.72
C ARG A 107 14.28 14.47 -18.09
N GLN A 108 14.58 15.42 -17.22
CA GLN A 108 15.61 16.45 -17.37
C GLN A 108 16.83 16.18 -16.48
N LEU A 109 16.78 15.16 -15.62
CA LEU A 109 17.86 14.76 -14.72
C LEU A 109 18.66 13.59 -15.29
N GLU A 110 19.98 13.70 -15.28
CA GLU A 110 20.89 12.59 -15.58
C GLU A 110 21.94 12.45 -14.47
N LYS A 111 22.35 11.22 -14.13
CA LYS A 111 23.46 11.02 -13.17
C LYS A 111 24.78 11.55 -13.75
N ARG A 112 25.48 12.39 -12.98
CA ARG A 112 26.82 12.86 -13.35
C ARG A 112 27.79 11.70 -13.25
N THR A 113 28.32 11.28 -14.40
CA THR A 113 29.40 10.29 -14.45
C THR A 113 30.73 10.98 -14.78
N PRO A 114 31.88 10.41 -14.38
CA PRO A 114 33.19 10.94 -14.76
C PRO A 114 33.43 11.04 -16.27
N ARG A 115 32.60 10.37 -17.09
CA ARG A 115 32.67 10.36 -18.55
C ARG A 115 31.82 11.46 -19.21
N SER A 116 31.05 12.23 -18.44
CA SER A 116 30.23 13.31 -19.01
C SER A 116 31.13 14.41 -19.58
N ARG A 117 31.07 14.62 -20.90
CA ARG A 117 31.83 15.66 -21.62
C ARG A 117 31.04 16.96 -21.80
N ARG A 118 29.83 17.05 -21.25
CA ARG A 118 28.97 18.23 -21.42
C ARG A 118 29.54 19.37 -20.59
N ALA A 119 29.46 20.59 -21.10
CA ALA A 119 29.75 21.79 -20.32
C ALA A 119 28.65 21.93 -19.26
N ILE A 120 29.03 21.72 -17.99
CA ILE A 120 28.13 21.76 -16.84
C ILE A 120 28.48 23.00 -16.03
N VAL A 121 27.48 23.80 -15.71
CA VAL A 121 27.60 24.93 -14.78
C VAL A 121 27.63 24.36 -13.36
N GLY A 122 28.72 24.61 -12.62
CA GLY A 122 28.91 24.19 -11.23
C GLY A 122 28.42 25.23 -10.22
N PHE A 123 28.53 24.93 -8.92
CA PHE A 123 28.19 25.85 -7.83
C PHE A 123 29.21 26.97 -7.65
N ALA A 124 30.44 26.75 -8.11
CA ALA A 124 31.52 27.74 -8.18
C ALA A 124 32.11 27.78 -9.60
N GLU A 125 33.11 28.64 -9.83
CA GLU A 125 33.89 28.63 -11.07
C GLU A 125 34.56 27.26 -11.30
N ASP A 126 35.04 26.63 -10.23
CA ASP A 126 35.46 25.24 -10.26
C ASP A 126 34.27 24.29 -10.03
N VAL A 127 34.04 23.40 -11.00
CA VAL A 127 32.92 22.44 -10.99
C VAL A 127 33.17 21.28 -10.01
N SER A 128 34.38 21.16 -9.45
CA SER A 128 34.68 20.25 -8.32
C SER A 128 34.28 20.82 -6.97
N SER A 129 34.17 22.14 -6.83
CA SER A 129 33.77 22.76 -5.56
C SER A 129 32.29 22.50 -5.30
N LEU A 130 32.02 21.65 -4.31
CA LEU A 130 30.68 21.27 -3.89
C LEU A 130 30.27 22.03 -2.63
N PRO A 131 28.99 22.36 -2.44
CA PRO A 131 28.50 22.91 -1.19
C PRO A 131 28.61 21.90 -0.04
N ASN A 132 28.71 22.41 1.18
CA ASN A 132 28.73 21.62 2.40
C ASN A 132 27.40 20.89 2.56
N LEU A 133 27.44 19.57 2.34
CA LEU A 133 26.29 18.70 2.37
C LEU A 133 25.61 18.68 3.75
N SER A 134 26.37 18.75 4.84
CA SER A 134 25.80 18.77 6.19
C SER A 134 25.00 20.04 6.47
N GLU A 135 25.50 21.20 6.02
CA GLU A 135 24.78 22.47 6.13
C GLU A 135 23.51 22.47 5.27
N LEU A 136 23.59 21.95 4.04
CA LEU A 136 22.42 21.81 3.18
C LEU A 136 21.35 20.89 3.80
N ASN A 137 21.74 19.81 4.47
CA ASN A 137 20.76 18.96 5.17
C ASN A 137 20.00 19.73 6.26
N ILE A 138 20.73 20.48 7.08
CA ILE A 138 20.14 21.28 8.16
C ILE A 138 19.19 22.33 7.60
N LEU A 139 19.57 23.00 6.50
CA LEU A 139 18.73 23.99 5.84
C LEU A 139 17.46 23.37 5.24
N VAL A 140 17.56 22.18 4.65
CA VAL A 140 16.39 21.46 4.12
C VAL A 140 15.47 21.01 5.24
N GLU A 141 16.01 20.50 6.36
CA GLU A 141 15.20 20.16 7.53
C GLU A 141 14.51 21.41 8.11
N SER A 142 15.22 22.52 8.24
CA SER A 142 14.65 23.80 8.69
C SER A 142 13.58 24.31 7.73
N TRP A 143 13.75 24.15 6.42
CA TRP A 143 12.76 24.54 5.42
C TRP A 143 11.48 23.72 5.56
N LEU A 144 11.62 22.41 5.81
CA LEU A 144 10.48 21.52 6.00
C LEU A 144 9.77 21.71 7.33
N ASP A 145 10.52 22.00 8.39
CA ASP A 145 9.97 22.24 9.73
C ASP A 145 9.37 23.65 9.86
N GLY A 146 9.87 24.61 9.07
CA GLY A 146 9.39 25.99 9.05
C GLY A 146 7.92 26.11 8.60
N GLY A 147 7.38 25.08 7.96
CA GLY A 147 5.98 25.05 7.55
C GLY A 147 5.65 26.12 6.51
N ASP A 148 6.66 26.63 5.77
CA ASP A 148 6.42 27.43 4.57
C ASP A 148 5.54 26.59 3.66
N LEU A 149 4.29 27.03 3.58
CA LEU A 149 3.12 26.22 3.32
C LEU A 149 3.26 25.48 2.00
N ARG A 150 3.42 24.15 2.07
CA ARG A 150 3.34 23.31 0.88
C ARG A 150 1.93 23.39 0.34
N LEU A 151 1.80 23.66 -0.97
CA LEU A 151 0.51 23.65 -1.69
C LEU A 151 -0.32 22.37 -1.41
N GLU A 152 0.34 21.25 -1.09
CA GLU A 152 -0.30 19.99 -0.69
C GLU A 152 -1.18 20.09 0.57
N GLU A 153 -0.84 20.97 1.53
CA GLU A 153 -1.61 21.12 2.77
C GLU A 153 -2.87 21.97 2.56
N TYR A 154 -2.87 22.87 1.56
CA TYR A 154 -4.03 23.72 1.24
C TYR A 154 -4.98 23.15 0.19
N TRP A 155 -4.55 22.24 -0.69
CA TRP A 155 -5.49 21.63 -1.65
C TRP A 155 -6.53 20.69 -1.01
N THR A 156 -6.31 20.27 0.24
CA THR A 156 -7.37 19.61 1.03
C THR A 156 -8.30 20.58 1.76
N ALA A 157 -7.98 21.88 1.77
CA ALA A 157 -8.73 22.95 2.42
C ALA A 157 -9.29 24.00 1.44
N ALA A 158 -8.94 23.94 0.16
CA ALA A 158 -9.71 24.60 -0.88
C ALA A 158 -11.05 23.87 -0.96
N GLU A 159 -12.08 24.48 -0.36
CA GLU A 159 -13.45 24.28 -0.82
C GLU A 159 -13.39 24.31 -2.35
N GLU A 160 -13.96 23.30 -3.02
CA GLU A 160 -14.20 23.36 -4.48
C GLU A 160 -14.59 24.82 -4.79
N PRO A 161 -13.95 25.49 -5.77
CA PRO A 161 -14.49 26.75 -6.22
C PRO A 161 -15.93 26.42 -6.57
N VAL A 162 -16.86 26.88 -5.74
CA VAL A 162 -18.28 26.93 -6.07
C VAL A 162 -18.21 27.65 -7.40
N ALA A 163 -18.41 26.89 -8.48
CA ALA A 163 -18.43 27.46 -9.81
C ALA A 163 -19.21 28.75 -9.65
N GLU A 164 -18.65 29.89 -10.03
CA GLU A 164 -19.38 31.14 -10.06
C GLU A 164 -20.52 30.89 -11.05
N VAL A 165 -21.60 30.29 -10.54
CA VAL A 165 -22.90 30.25 -11.16
C VAL A 165 -23.26 31.70 -11.13
N ALA A 166 -23.00 32.35 -12.27
CA ALA A 166 -23.46 33.68 -12.58
C ALA A 166 -24.81 33.87 -11.90
N ALA A 167 -24.89 34.90 -11.05
CA ALA A 167 -26.06 35.18 -10.21
C ALA A 167 -27.35 34.85 -10.98
N PRO A 168 -28.25 34.01 -10.43
CA PRO A 168 -29.35 33.42 -11.17
C PRO A 168 -30.19 34.53 -11.81
N THR A 169 -30.03 34.69 -13.11
CA THR A 169 -30.97 35.43 -13.94
C THR A 169 -32.26 34.62 -13.98
N SER A 170 -33.24 35.13 -13.25
CA SER A 170 -34.64 34.69 -13.20
C SER A 170 -34.91 33.35 -12.50
N ASN A 171 -35.77 33.40 -11.49
CA ASN A 171 -36.44 32.24 -10.91
C ASN A 171 -37.13 31.35 -11.96
N ASP A 172 -37.39 31.88 -13.17
CA ASP A 172 -37.94 31.11 -14.29
C ASP A 172 -37.00 30.01 -14.77
N ALA A 173 -35.68 30.19 -14.73
CA ALA A 173 -34.74 29.16 -15.17
C ALA A 173 -34.77 27.94 -14.23
N VAL A 174 -34.92 28.20 -12.92
CA VAL A 174 -35.06 27.15 -11.91
C VAL A 174 -36.41 26.43 -12.05
N LEU A 175 -37.49 27.17 -12.29
CA LEU A 175 -38.81 26.59 -12.54
C LEU A 175 -38.82 25.74 -13.82
N GLN A 176 -38.20 26.22 -14.90
CA GLN A 176 -38.05 25.48 -16.15
C GLN A 176 -37.29 24.18 -15.93
N HIS A 177 -36.18 24.22 -15.16
CA HIS A 177 -35.42 23.03 -14.87
C HIS A 177 -36.19 22.01 -14.02
N LEU A 178 -36.97 22.46 -13.04
CA LEU A 178 -37.86 21.60 -12.26
C LEU A 178 -38.99 20.99 -13.13
N GLN A 179 -39.47 21.74 -14.12
CA GLN A 179 -40.48 21.28 -15.06
C GLN A 179 -39.92 20.20 -16.00
N ASP A 180 -38.72 20.40 -16.55
CA ASP A 180 -38.04 19.41 -17.39
C ASP A 180 -37.73 18.11 -16.61
N LEU A 181 -37.37 18.24 -15.34
CA LEU A 181 -37.09 17.10 -14.45
C LEU A 181 -38.38 16.31 -14.15
N LYS A 182 -39.49 17.01 -13.92
CA LYS A 182 -40.82 16.41 -13.77
C LYS A 182 -41.23 15.65 -15.03
N ASP A 183 -41.13 16.28 -16.21
CA ASP A 183 -41.50 15.66 -17.48
C ASP A 183 -40.64 14.43 -17.80
N SER A 184 -39.35 14.46 -17.42
CA SER A 184 -38.44 13.31 -17.54
C SER A 184 -38.86 12.14 -16.65
N LEU A 185 -39.31 12.41 -15.42
CA LEU A 185 -39.80 11.38 -14.50
C LEU A 185 -41.12 10.78 -15.00
N ASP A 186 -42.05 11.61 -15.46
CA ASP A 186 -43.34 11.16 -15.97
C ASP A 186 -43.16 10.25 -17.20
N GLN A 187 -42.23 10.57 -18.12
CA GLN A 187 -41.89 9.67 -19.24
C GLN A 187 -41.34 8.31 -18.77
N ARG A 188 -40.52 8.29 -17.71
CA ARG A 188 -40.01 7.04 -17.15
C ARG A 188 -41.11 6.21 -16.50
N PHE A 189 -42.05 6.85 -15.80
CA PHE A 189 -43.18 6.16 -15.18
C PHE A 189 -44.10 5.51 -16.22
N VAL A 190 -44.42 6.20 -17.32
CA VAL A 190 -45.20 5.61 -18.42
C VAL A 190 -44.52 4.36 -19.00
N GLY A 191 -43.18 4.38 -19.13
CA GLY A 191 -42.40 3.23 -19.57
C GLY A 191 -42.49 2.03 -18.61
N ILE A 192 -42.46 2.29 -17.31
CA ILE A 192 -42.57 1.26 -16.26
C ILE A 192 -43.98 0.69 -16.21
N GLU A 193 -45.03 1.51 -16.27
CA GLU A 193 -46.42 1.04 -16.28
C GLU A 193 -46.71 0.16 -17.50
N ALA A 194 -46.18 0.52 -18.67
CA ALA A 194 -46.30 -0.30 -19.87
C ALA A 194 -45.57 -1.66 -19.74
N ALA A 195 -44.44 -1.70 -19.02
CA ALA A 195 -43.71 -2.94 -18.75
C ALA A 195 -44.47 -3.85 -17.76
N VAL A 196 -45.08 -3.27 -16.73
CA VAL A 196 -45.90 -4.00 -15.74
C VAL A 196 -47.12 -4.63 -16.41
N ARG A 197 -47.87 -3.88 -17.24
CA ARG A 197 -49.02 -4.43 -17.98
C ARG A 197 -48.65 -5.57 -18.93
N LYS A 198 -47.45 -5.54 -19.53
CA LYS A 198 -46.94 -6.63 -20.37
C LYS A 198 -46.58 -7.88 -19.56
N LEU A 199 -46.21 -7.74 -18.30
CA LEU A 199 -45.96 -8.86 -17.40
C LEU A 199 -47.27 -9.47 -16.89
N GLU A 200 -48.25 -8.64 -16.54
CA GLU A 200 -49.57 -9.10 -16.07
C GLU A 200 -50.34 -9.86 -17.18
N THR A 201 -50.25 -9.41 -18.43
CA THR A 201 -50.89 -10.11 -19.56
C THR A 201 -50.21 -11.43 -19.97
N LYS A 202 -49.00 -11.71 -19.49
CA LYS A 202 -48.24 -12.94 -19.82
C LYS A 202 -48.45 -14.10 -18.83
N GLN A 203 -49.29 -13.93 -17.81
CA GLN A 203 -49.67 -15.00 -16.87
C GLN A 203 -51.21 -15.07 -16.79
N PRO A 204 -51.86 -15.93 -17.60
CA PRO A 204 -52.24 -17.25 -17.07
C PRO A 204 -52.44 -18.34 -18.15
N ALA A 205 -51.65 -19.42 -18.14
CA ALA A 205 -52.03 -20.65 -18.87
C ALA A 205 -51.34 -21.96 -18.42
N ALA A 206 -50.31 -21.92 -17.56
CA ALA A 206 -49.50 -23.11 -17.28
C ALA A 206 -49.58 -23.57 -15.82
N ARG A 207 -50.78 -23.62 -15.24
CA ARG A 207 -50.97 -24.13 -13.86
C ARG A 207 -52.27 -24.91 -13.67
N GLU A 208 -52.60 -25.78 -14.62
CA GLU A 208 -53.53 -26.88 -14.38
C GLU A 208 -52.94 -28.18 -14.92
N LEU A 209 -53.17 -29.26 -14.16
CA LEU A 209 -52.71 -30.65 -14.30
C LEU A 209 -51.28 -30.94 -13.86
N GLN A 210 -51.16 -31.37 -12.60
CA GLN A 210 -50.76 -32.76 -12.30
C GLN A 210 -50.95 -33.06 -10.80
N SER A 211 -52.00 -33.81 -10.49
CA SER A 211 -52.21 -34.48 -9.22
C SER A 211 -52.52 -35.96 -9.46
N ARG A 212 -51.97 -36.81 -8.57
CA ARG A 212 -52.27 -38.24 -8.28
C ARG A 212 -51.72 -39.39 -9.16
N ALA A 213 -50.66 -40.05 -8.63
CA ALA A 213 -50.53 -41.46 -8.14
C ALA A 213 -50.89 -42.68 -9.06
N PRO A 214 -50.55 -43.96 -8.71
CA PRO A 214 -49.30 -44.58 -8.16
C PRO A 214 -48.92 -45.95 -8.84
N LEU A 215 -47.82 -46.58 -8.34
CA LEU A 215 -47.44 -48.03 -8.34
C LEU A 215 -46.81 -48.75 -9.57
N ASP A 216 -45.80 -49.55 -9.21
CA ASP A 216 -45.26 -50.81 -9.78
C ASP A 216 -44.68 -50.91 -11.21
N GLY A 217 -43.55 -51.62 -11.31
CA GLY A 217 -43.21 -52.42 -12.50
C GLY A 217 -41.76 -52.34 -13.01
N PHE A 218 -41.01 -53.41 -12.77
CA PHE A 218 -39.81 -53.82 -13.52
C PHE A 218 -40.03 -53.78 -15.05
N GLY A 219 -39.04 -53.34 -15.84
CA GLY A 219 -39.05 -53.62 -17.28
C GLY A 219 -38.09 -52.81 -18.16
N GLN A 220 -37.08 -53.50 -18.67
CA GLN A 220 -36.12 -53.19 -19.73
C GLN A 220 -36.55 -52.25 -20.90
N ARG A 221 -35.53 -51.51 -21.37
CA ARG A 221 -35.23 -51.06 -22.76
C ARG A 221 -36.19 -50.06 -23.43
N SER A 222 -35.68 -48.86 -23.70
CA SER A 222 -35.31 -48.48 -25.08
C SER A 222 -34.50 -47.19 -25.07
N ALA A 223 -33.42 -47.20 -25.85
CA ALA A 223 -32.73 -46.01 -26.29
C ALA A 223 -33.68 -45.12 -27.11
N SER A 224 -33.59 -43.81 -26.88
CA SER A 224 -33.59 -42.73 -27.88
C SER A 224 -34.30 -41.49 -27.34
N SER A 225 -33.75 -40.35 -27.74
CA SER A 225 -34.32 -39.01 -27.74
C SER A 225 -34.16 -38.17 -26.47
N GLY A 226 -33.39 -37.09 -26.64
CA GLY A 226 -33.78 -35.79 -26.13
C GLY A 226 -33.04 -35.28 -24.91
N GLU A 227 -31.70 -35.35 -24.87
CA GLU A 227 -30.99 -34.34 -24.08
C GLU A 227 -31.17 -32.98 -24.78
N PRO A 228 -31.84 -32.00 -24.14
CA PRO A 228 -31.90 -30.66 -24.68
C PRO A 228 -30.48 -30.13 -24.72
N ASN A 229 -30.02 -29.86 -25.94
CA ASN A 229 -28.71 -29.34 -26.28
C ASN A 229 -28.40 -28.11 -25.41
N VAL A 230 -27.70 -28.32 -24.30
CA VAL A 230 -27.25 -27.28 -23.36
C VAL A 230 -26.42 -26.22 -24.09
N GLU A 231 -25.75 -26.63 -25.16
CA GLU A 231 -24.98 -25.77 -26.05
C GLU A 231 -25.87 -24.82 -26.87
N SER A 232 -27.06 -25.27 -27.28
CA SER A 232 -28.07 -24.41 -27.94
C SER A 232 -28.64 -23.37 -26.98
N ILE A 233 -28.85 -23.72 -25.70
CA ILE A 233 -29.33 -22.79 -24.68
C ILE A 233 -28.24 -21.77 -24.34
N LEU A 234 -26.98 -22.22 -24.23
CA LEU A 234 -25.84 -21.34 -24.03
C LEU A 234 -25.56 -20.43 -25.25
N ALA A 235 -25.79 -20.93 -26.47
CA ALA A 235 -25.66 -20.14 -27.69
C ALA A 235 -26.74 -19.04 -27.78
N GLN A 236 -28.00 -19.35 -27.43
CA GLN A 236 -29.07 -18.35 -27.35
C GLN A 236 -28.82 -17.32 -26.23
N ALA A 237 -28.31 -17.76 -25.07
CA ALA A 237 -27.94 -16.84 -23.98
C ALA A 237 -26.85 -15.84 -24.44
N ARG A 238 -25.86 -16.31 -25.20
CA ARG A 238 -24.80 -15.44 -25.76
C ARG A 238 -25.32 -14.40 -26.76
N THR A 239 -26.42 -14.69 -27.46
CA THR A 239 -27.03 -13.70 -28.40
C THR A 239 -27.87 -12.62 -27.70
N HIS A 240 -28.34 -12.86 -26.46
CA HIS A 240 -29.16 -11.92 -25.71
C HIS A 240 -28.40 -11.07 -24.69
N VAL A 241 -27.17 -11.46 -24.34
CA VAL A 241 -26.27 -10.60 -23.57
C VAL A 241 -25.69 -9.55 -24.52
N LYS A 242 -26.39 -8.42 -24.63
CA LYS A 242 -25.84 -7.20 -25.22
C LYS A 242 -24.49 -6.90 -24.55
N ARG A 243 -23.56 -6.39 -25.36
CA ARG A 243 -22.17 -6.02 -25.01
C ARG A 243 -22.02 -5.64 -23.53
N PRO A 244 -20.94 -6.09 -22.85
CA PRO A 244 -20.65 -5.68 -21.49
C PRO A 244 -20.80 -4.16 -21.39
N PRO A 245 -21.47 -3.64 -20.33
CA PRO A 245 -21.68 -2.21 -20.18
C PRO A 245 -20.33 -1.51 -20.39
N ARG A 246 -20.33 -0.47 -21.24
CA ARG A 246 -19.14 0.36 -21.40
C ARG A 246 -18.71 0.77 -20.00
N ARG A 247 -17.44 0.50 -19.64
CA ARG A 247 -16.80 1.14 -18.50
C ARG A 247 -17.17 2.62 -18.57
N THR A 248 -17.72 3.14 -17.48
CA THR A 248 -17.80 4.59 -17.29
C THR A 248 -16.40 5.13 -17.58
N LEU A 249 -16.29 6.14 -18.44
CA LEU A 249 -15.02 6.81 -18.65
C LEU A 249 -14.55 7.27 -17.28
N ASP A 250 -13.42 6.74 -16.84
CA ASP A 250 -12.71 7.26 -15.68
C ASP A 250 -12.50 8.76 -15.91
N GLU A 251 -12.77 9.55 -14.89
CA GLU A 251 -12.44 10.97 -14.86
C GLU A 251 -10.97 11.14 -15.30
N PRO A 252 -10.67 12.14 -16.16
CA PRO A 252 -9.40 12.24 -16.88
C PRO A 252 -8.14 12.49 -16.03
N GLU A 253 -8.19 12.37 -14.70
CA GLU A 253 -7.08 12.74 -13.80
C GLU A 253 -6.63 11.68 -12.78
N ARG A 254 -7.12 10.43 -12.83
CA ARG A 254 -6.78 9.42 -11.81
C ARG A 254 -5.95 8.24 -12.33
N GLY A 255 -4.62 8.42 -12.32
CA GLY A 255 -3.64 7.38 -12.66
C GLY A 255 -3.38 6.38 -11.53
N GLY A 256 -4.28 5.40 -11.35
CA GLY A 256 -4.00 4.19 -10.56
C GLY A 256 -3.42 3.08 -11.44
N GLU A 257 -2.27 2.51 -11.06
CA GLU A 257 -1.66 1.35 -11.73
C GLU A 257 -2.32 0.05 -11.26
N THR A 258 -2.68 -0.81 -12.21
CA THR A 258 -3.54 -1.96 -11.93
C THR A 258 -2.79 -3.21 -11.44
N ALA A 259 -3.44 -4.04 -10.60
CA ALA A 259 -2.88 -5.31 -10.11
C ALA A 259 -2.46 -6.31 -11.23
N VAL A 260 -3.01 -6.17 -12.43
CA VAL A 260 -2.66 -6.99 -13.61
C VAL A 260 -1.25 -6.66 -14.13
N ASP A 261 -0.76 -5.44 -13.89
CA ASP A 261 0.60 -5.03 -14.27
C ASP A 261 1.66 -5.59 -13.32
N VAL A 262 1.29 -5.90 -12.07
CA VAL A 262 2.16 -6.54 -11.07
C VAL A 262 2.42 -8.01 -11.40
N ASP A 263 1.40 -8.73 -11.88
CA ASP A 263 1.49 -10.17 -12.18
C ASP A 263 2.28 -10.45 -13.48
N ARG A 264 2.28 -9.49 -14.42
CA ARG A 264 3.15 -9.55 -15.62
C ARG A 264 4.61 -9.25 -15.31
N MET A 265 4.92 -8.54 -14.23
CA MET A 265 6.31 -8.23 -13.83
C MET A 265 6.97 -9.32 -12.99
N ALA A 266 6.20 -10.16 -12.29
CA ALA A 266 6.72 -11.28 -11.51
C ALA A 266 7.36 -12.41 -12.36
N GLN A 267 7.13 -12.40 -13.68
CA GLN A 267 7.67 -13.42 -14.60
C GLN A 267 9.08 -13.11 -15.14
N HIS A 268 9.65 -11.94 -14.85
CA HIS A 268 11.03 -11.62 -15.25
C HIS A 268 11.95 -11.51 -14.03
N GLY A 269 12.75 -12.56 -13.83
CA GLY A 269 13.62 -12.76 -12.68
C GLY A 269 14.61 -11.62 -12.41
N SER A 270 14.64 -11.19 -11.16
CA SER A 270 15.74 -10.46 -10.54
C SER A 270 15.75 -10.82 -9.06
N GLU A 271 16.87 -11.37 -8.59
CA GLU A 271 17.15 -11.79 -7.21
C GLU A 271 17.40 -10.57 -6.29
N ALA A 272 16.48 -9.62 -6.24
CA ALA A 272 16.51 -8.55 -5.26
C ALA A 272 15.51 -8.87 -4.13
N PRO A 273 15.89 -8.69 -2.85
CA PRO A 273 14.99 -8.94 -1.75
C PRO A 273 13.77 -8.02 -1.85
N SER A 274 12.59 -8.60 -1.64
CA SER A 274 11.30 -7.91 -1.71
C SER A 274 11.25 -6.74 -0.73
N VAL A 275 10.50 -5.68 -1.04
CA VAL A 275 10.25 -4.54 -0.14
C VAL A 275 9.72 -5.02 1.22
N ASP A 276 8.97 -6.12 1.23
CA ASP A 276 8.48 -6.76 2.45
C ASP A 276 9.62 -7.36 3.30
N GLU A 277 10.68 -7.88 2.66
CA GLU A 277 11.89 -8.38 3.35
C GLU A 277 12.72 -7.24 3.95
N MET A 278 12.81 -6.09 3.26
CA MET A 278 13.44 -4.89 3.82
C MET A 278 12.66 -4.31 5.00
N MET A 279 11.32 -4.31 4.94
CA MET A 279 10.49 -3.84 6.05
C MET A 279 10.58 -4.80 7.25
N LYS A 280 10.65 -6.12 7.01
CA LYS A 280 10.93 -7.12 8.05
C LYS A 280 12.30 -6.91 8.70
N LEU A 281 13.33 -6.59 7.91
CA LEU A 281 14.68 -6.27 8.40
C LEU A 281 14.71 -5.01 9.28
N ALA A 282 13.99 -3.95 8.89
CA ALA A 282 13.89 -2.72 9.68
C ALA A 282 13.17 -2.95 11.02
N LEU A 283 12.09 -3.73 11.02
CA LEU A 283 11.38 -4.14 12.25
C LEU A 283 12.26 -4.99 13.17
N VAL A 284 13.09 -5.88 12.61
CA VAL A 284 14.03 -6.70 13.39
C VAL A 284 15.11 -5.85 14.08
N ARG A 285 15.68 -4.85 13.39
CA ARG A 285 16.68 -3.93 13.98
C ARG A 285 16.10 -3.09 15.12
N LEU A 286 14.89 -2.55 14.93
CA LEU A 286 14.19 -1.75 15.94
C LEU A 286 13.89 -2.56 17.23
N LEU A 287 13.84 -3.88 17.13
CA LEU A 287 13.62 -4.81 18.25
C LEU A 287 14.90 -5.17 18.99
N GLU A 288 16.04 -5.20 18.31
CA GLU A 288 17.33 -5.49 18.94
C GLU A 288 17.73 -4.37 19.90
N ASP A 289 17.50 -3.11 19.52
CA ASP A 289 17.81 -1.92 20.34
C ASP A 289 16.92 -1.77 21.59
N ARG A 290 15.68 -2.29 21.57
CA ARG A 290 14.75 -2.24 22.72
C ARG A 290 14.88 -3.41 23.69
N SER A 291 15.58 -4.49 23.33
CA SER A 291 15.65 -5.73 24.12
C SER A 291 16.70 -5.76 25.25
N GLY A 292 17.12 -4.57 25.72
CA GLY A 292 18.03 -4.36 26.85
C GLY A 292 17.79 -5.33 28.02
N LYS A 293 18.78 -6.21 28.20
CA LYS A 293 18.90 -7.33 29.14
C LYS A 293 18.20 -7.11 30.50
N THR A 294 17.00 -7.65 30.66
CA THR A 294 16.47 -8.03 31.99
C THR A 294 15.94 -9.46 31.93
N LYS A 295 16.61 -10.38 32.63
CA LYS A 295 16.16 -11.77 32.83
C LYS A 295 14.90 -11.77 33.70
N LYS A 296 13.73 -11.55 33.10
CA LYS A 296 12.43 -11.80 33.73
C LYS A 296 12.05 -13.26 33.49
N LYS A 297 11.72 -13.98 34.57
CA LYS A 297 11.19 -15.36 34.56
C LYS A 297 10.12 -15.48 33.47
N ALA A 298 10.26 -16.47 32.59
CA ALA A 298 9.36 -16.69 31.46
C ALA A 298 7.93 -16.83 31.98
N LYS A 299 7.08 -15.84 31.68
CA LYS A 299 5.65 -15.94 31.92
C LYS A 299 5.14 -17.10 31.06
N LYS A 300 4.56 -18.10 31.73
CA LYS A 300 3.95 -19.29 31.13
C LYS A 300 3.10 -18.89 29.93
N LEU A 301 3.37 -19.47 28.78
CA LEU A 301 2.55 -19.35 27.58
C LEU A 301 1.28 -20.15 27.82
N PRO A 302 0.12 -19.51 27.95
CA PRO A 302 -1.07 -20.26 28.29
C PRO A 302 -1.57 -20.97 27.03
N GLY A 303 -1.86 -22.27 27.15
CA GLY A 303 -2.11 -23.16 26.02
C GLY A 303 -0.89 -23.92 25.51
N LEU A 304 0.32 -23.65 26.03
CA LEU A 304 1.48 -24.53 25.85
C LEU A 304 1.80 -25.20 27.19
N GLU A 305 1.80 -26.54 27.23
CA GLU A 305 2.36 -27.30 28.35
C GLU A 305 3.78 -26.79 28.65
N SER A 306 4.08 -26.59 29.94
CA SER A 306 5.33 -26.02 30.40
C SER A 306 6.51 -26.86 29.92
N TRP A 307 7.44 -26.20 29.22
CA TRP A 307 8.64 -26.78 28.62
C TRP A 307 9.60 -27.47 29.61
N GLU A 308 9.33 -27.44 30.92
CA GLU A 308 10.22 -27.94 31.98
C GLU A 308 9.71 -29.18 32.74
N GLU A 309 8.53 -29.74 32.44
CA GLU A 309 7.95 -30.84 33.27
C GLU A 309 7.61 -32.15 32.53
N SER A 310 8.12 -32.40 31.32
CA SER A 310 7.97 -33.70 30.65
C SER A 310 9.30 -34.32 30.19
N GLU A 311 10.24 -34.43 31.14
CA GLU A 311 11.24 -35.50 31.15
C GLU A 311 10.70 -36.74 31.91
N SER A 312 9.46 -37.17 31.62
CA SER A 312 8.90 -38.41 32.16
C SER A 312 8.71 -39.43 31.04
N SER A 313 9.56 -40.45 31.11
CA SER A 313 9.64 -41.69 30.34
C SER A 313 8.41 -42.13 29.53
N GLY A 314 8.62 -42.46 28.26
CA GLY A 314 7.78 -43.43 27.54
C GLY A 314 7.60 -43.17 26.04
N GLU A 315 8.39 -43.88 25.24
CA GLU A 315 8.03 -44.41 23.90
C GLU A 315 7.94 -43.45 22.69
N GLU A 316 8.98 -43.56 21.86
CA GLU A 316 8.99 -43.55 20.39
C GLU A 316 7.92 -42.74 19.64
N ALA A 317 8.06 -41.42 19.66
CA ALA A 317 7.66 -40.59 18.52
C ALA A 317 8.91 -39.91 17.96
N SER A 318 9.12 -40.05 16.65
CA SER A 318 10.26 -39.57 15.87
C SER A 318 10.73 -38.17 16.27
N SER A 319 11.70 -38.14 17.19
CA SER A 319 12.30 -36.91 17.72
C SER A 319 13.21 -36.31 16.66
N TRP A 320 12.66 -35.40 15.86
CA TRP A 320 13.49 -34.46 15.13
C TRP A 320 14.15 -33.58 16.18
N SER A 321 15.39 -33.92 16.53
CA SER A 321 16.13 -33.26 17.61
C SER A 321 16.24 -31.75 17.37
N ALA A 322 15.39 -30.97 18.05
CA ALA A 322 15.39 -29.50 18.12
C ALA A 322 16.64 -28.92 18.84
N SER A 323 17.74 -29.68 18.83
CA SER A 323 19.07 -29.34 19.35
C SER A 323 19.87 -28.50 18.34
N SER A 324 19.51 -28.54 17.05
CA SER A 324 20.10 -27.60 16.10
C SER A 324 19.58 -26.19 16.37
N LYS A 325 20.48 -25.23 16.57
CA LYS A 325 20.23 -23.81 16.93
C LYS A 325 19.23 -23.03 16.05
N GLY A 326 18.63 -23.64 15.01
CA GLY A 326 17.80 -22.96 14.03
C GLY A 326 16.45 -23.63 13.73
N GLY A 327 15.78 -24.19 14.74
CA GLY A 327 14.41 -24.71 14.58
C GLY A 327 13.50 -24.50 15.78
N ARG A 328 13.88 -23.63 16.73
CA ARG A 328 13.09 -23.40 17.95
C ARG A 328 11.93 -22.45 17.70
N GLY A 329 12.13 -21.44 16.86
CA GLY A 329 11.11 -20.51 16.40
C GLY A 329 10.03 -21.21 15.58
N ILE A 330 10.43 -21.99 14.58
CA ILE A 330 9.51 -22.78 13.75
C ILE A 330 8.68 -23.73 14.62
N ALA A 331 9.32 -24.53 15.48
CA ALA A 331 8.62 -25.45 16.38
C ALA A 331 7.71 -24.73 17.40
N ALA A 332 8.03 -23.49 17.79
CA ALA A 332 7.19 -22.69 18.68
C ALA A 332 5.92 -22.20 17.95
N VAL A 333 6.04 -21.80 16.68
CA VAL A 333 4.89 -21.38 15.86
C VAL A 333 4.01 -22.57 15.50
N GLU A 334 4.58 -23.70 15.10
CA GLU A 334 3.82 -24.93 14.84
C GLU A 334 3.02 -25.36 16.07
N ARG A 335 3.64 -25.30 17.26
CA ARG A 335 2.93 -25.60 18.51
C ARG A 335 1.85 -24.58 18.83
N LEU A 336 2.11 -23.29 18.58
CA LEU A 336 1.10 -22.23 18.74
C LEU A 336 -0.10 -22.49 17.82
N TRP A 337 0.12 -22.79 16.54
CA TRP A 337 -0.97 -23.09 15.60
C TRP A 337 -1.70 -24.40 15.94
N GLY A 338 -0.97 -25.42 16.38
CA GLY A 338 -1.57 -26.65 16.91
C GLY A 338 -2.50 -26.36 18.09
N ALA A 339 -2.04 -25.56 19.05
CA ALA A 339 -2.84 -25.15 20.20
C ALA A 339 -4.04 -24.27 19.81
N MET A 340 -3.88 -23.32 18.90
CA MET A 340 -4.99 -22.48 18.39
C MET A 340 -6.06 -23.32 17.67
N ARG A 341 -5.66 -24.37 16.95
CA ARG A 341 -6.59 -25.27 16.27
C ARG A 341 -7.33 -26.21 17.24
N ASN A 342 -6.63 -26.70 18.26
CA ASN A 342 -7.19 -27.65 19.23
C ASN A 342 -8.01 -26.96 20.33
N HIS A 343 -7.74 -25.68 20.62
CA HIS A 343 -8.39 -24.92 21.69
C HIS A 343 -8.78 -23.49 21.24
N PRO A 344 -9.54 -23.32 20.14
CA PRO A 344 -9.81 -22.01 19.56
C PRO A 344 -10.51 -21.05 20.52
N GLU A 345 -11.37 -21.55 21.42
CA GLU A 345 -12.14 -20.74 22.37
C GLU A 345 -11.23 -19.98 23.33
N ALA A 346 -10.18 -20.62 23.86
CA ALA A 346 -9.25 -19.98 24.79
C ALA A 346 -8.48 -18.82 24.14
N TYR A 347 -8.15 -18.93 22.86
CA TYR A 347 -7.48 -17.87 22.11
C TYR A 347 -8.44 -16.76 21.72
N GLN A 348 -9.67 -17.10 21.34
CA GLN A 348 -10.74 -16.14 21.11
C GLN A 348 -10.98 -15.29 22.36
N GLU A 349 -11.23 -15.90 23.52
CA GLU A 349 -11.47 -15.20 24.79
C GLU A 349 -10.34 -14.23 25.15
N ARG A 350 -9.09 -14.61 24.90
CA ARG A 350 -7.92 -13.74 25.14
C ARG A 350 -7.84 -12.55 24.19
N MET A 351 -8.13 -12.77 22.91
CA MET A 351 -8.19 -11.68 21.93
C MET A 351 -9.33 -10.72 22.28
N GLU A 352 -10.47 -11.26 22.71
CA GLU A 352 -11.63 -10.51 23.16
C GLU A 352 -11.36 -9.71 24.45
N GLN A 353 -10.70 -10.30 25.46
CA GLN A 353 -10.25 -9.59 26.67
C GLN A 353 -9.27 -8.45 26.34
N ARG A 354 -8.39 -8.66 25.37
CA ARG A 354 -7.48 -7.62 24.89
C ARG A 354 -8.21 -6.52 24.12
N MET A 355 -9.21 -6.89 23.33
CA MET A 355 -10.08 -5.95 22.64
C MET A 355 -10.80 -5.04 23.65
N LEU A 356 -11.37 -5.62 24.71
CA LEU A 356 -11.98 -4.88 25.83
C LEU A 356 -11.02 -3.91 26.48
N LYS A 357 -9.82 -4.38 26.83
CA LYS A 357 -8.77 -3.54 27.41
C LYS A 357 -8.37 -2.38 26.49
N ALA A 358 -8.34 -2.62 25.18
CA ALA A 358 -7.94 -1.62 24.19
C ALA A 358 -8.97 -0.49 24.01
N VAL A 359 -10.24 -0.73 24.37
CA VAL A 359 -11.32 0.26 24.36
C VAL A 359 -11.77 0.68 25.77
N GLU A 360 -11.03 0.26 26.80
CA GLU A 360 -11.32 0.54 28.21
C GLU A 360 -12.72 0.12 28.68
N ALA A 361 -13.27 -0.95 28.09
CA ALA A 361 -14.57 -1.51 28.46
C ALA A 361 -14.43 -2.65 29.48
N THR A 362 -15.47 -2.82 30.30
CA THR A 362 -15.52 -3.87 31.33
C THR A 362 -16.12 -5.18 30.83
N GLU A 363 -17.03 -5.13 29.84
CA GLU A 363 -17.81 -6.28 29.38
C GLU A 363 -17.90 -6.33 27.85
N MET A 364 -17.89 -7.56 27.30
CA MET A 364 -18.01 -7.80 25.86
C MET A 364 -19.45 -7.60 25.39
N THR A 365 -19.72 -6.41 24.84
CA THR A 365 -20.98 -6.08 24.17
C THR A 365 -20.84 -6.17 22.65
N PRO A 366 -21.93 -6.33 21.89
CA PRO A 366 -21.87 -6.37 20.43
C PRO A 366 -21.22 -5.14 19.77
N ASN A 367 -21.18 -3.99 20.45
CA ASN A 367 -20.57 -2.77 19.91
C ASN A 367 -19.05 -2.69 20.14
N ILE A 368 -18.46 -3.53 21.00
CA ILE A 368 -17.03 -3.50 21.30
C ILE A 368 -16.16 -3.68 20.05
N PRO A 369 -16.45 -4.61 19.11
CA PRO A 369 -15.65 -4.73 17.89
C PRO A 369 -15.61 -3.45 17.05
N LEU A 370 -16.74 -2.73 16.96
CA LEU A 370 -16.82 -1.46 16.22
C LEU A 370 -16.03 -0.36 16.94
N LEU A 371 -16.17 -0.24 18.26
CA LEU A 371 -15.36 0.70 19.07
C LEU A 371 -13.87 0.41 18.94
N TYR A 372 -13.50 -0.87 18.96
CA TYR A 372 -12.11 -1.29 18.76
C TYR A 372 -11.61 -0.88 17.39
N ALA A 373 -12.38 -1.13 16.31
CA ALA A 373 -12.05 -0.71 14.96
C ALA A 373 -11.81 0.81 14.85
N LYS A 374 -12.60 1.65 15.54
CA LYS A 374 -12.37 3.10 15.58
C LYS A 374 -10.99 3.43 16.15
N SER A 375 -10.54 2.71 17.18
CA SER A 375 -9.26 2.96 17.86
C SER A 375 -8.01 2.40 17.15
N VAL A 376 -8.15 1.71 16.01
CA VAL A 376 -7.01 1.17 15.24
C VAL A 376 -6.41 2.29 14.36
N PRO A 377 -5.06 2.42 14.29
CA PRO A 377 -4.40 3.45 13.48
C PRO A 377 -4.43 3.10 11.98
N VAL A 378 -5.60 3.23 11.34
CA VAL A 378 -5.81 2.95 9.91
C VAL A 378 -5.11 3.98 9.01
N GLY A 379 -5.05 5.24 9.46
CA GLY A 379 -4.50 6.35 8.68
C GLY A 379 -5.29 6.60 7.39
N LYS A 380 -4.58 6.79 6.27
CA LYS A 380 -5.18 7.09 4.95
C LYS A 380 -5.59 5.85 4.13
N SER A 381 -5.41 4.63 4.66
CA SER A 381 -5.67 3.40 3.91
C SER A 381 -7.16 3.05 3.86
N ARG A 382 -7.83 3.41 2.76
CA ARG A 382 -9.26 3.09 2.54
C ARG A 382 -9.54 1.59 2.57
N THR A 383 -8.72 0.78 1.90
CA THR A 383 -8.86 -0.68 1.87
C THR A 383 -8.80 -1.26 3.28
N ALA A 384 -7.79 -0.88 4.08
CA ALA A 384 -7.68 -1.35 5.45
C ALA A 384 -8.88 -0.91 6.31
N GLY A 385 -9.37 0.31 6.12
CA GLY A 385 -10.54 0.83 6.83
C GLY A 385 -11.83 0.06 6.53
N TYR A 386 -12.14 -0.18 5.26
CA TYR A 386 -13.32 -0.97 4.87
C TYR A 386 -13.21 -2.42 5.35
N CYS A 387 -12.05 -3.06 5.20
CA CYS A 387 -11.84 -4.42 5.70
C CYS A 387 -12.03 -4.51 7.21
N LEU A 388 -11.41 -3.59 7.96
CA LEU A 388 -11.49 -3.56 9.42
C LEU A 388 -12.93 -3.35 9.91
N GLN A 389 -13.65 -2.39 9.31
CA GLN A 389 -15.07 -2.16 9.59
C GLN A 389 -15.91 -3.42 9.27
N GLY A 390 -15.61 -4.09 8.16
CA GLY A 390 -16.26 -5.34 7.76
C GLY A 390 -16.07 -6.47 8.78
N PHE A 391 -14.84 -6.70 9.22
CA PHE A 391 -14.55 -7.71 10.24
C PHE A 391 -15.21 -7.38 11.59
N ALA A 392 -15.19 -6.11 12.00
CA ALA A 392 -15.87 -5.66 13.21
C ALA A 392 -17.39 -5.87 13.13
N GLN A 393 -18.00 -5.61 11.98
CA GLN A 393 -19.42 -5.85 11.74
C GLN A 393 -19.78 -7.34 11.78
N VAL A 394 -18.94 -8.20 11.20
CA VAL A 394 -19.11 -9.66 11.28
C VAL A 394 -19.05 -10.12 12.74
N HIS A 395 -18.05 -9.67 13.51
CA HIS A 395 -17.90 -10.03 14.92
C HIS A 395 -19.09 -9.53 15.76
N ARG A 396 -19.57 -8.30 15.53
CA ARG A 396 -20.80 -7.80 16.14
C ARG A 396 -21.99 -8.72 15.89
N LEU A 397 -22.23 -9.11 14.63
CA LEU A 397 -23.34 -9.99 14.27
C LEU A 397 -23.24 -11.39 14.90
N LEU A 398 -22.01 -11.89 15.12
CA LEU A 398 -21.78 -13.13 15.86
C LEU A 398 -22.13 -12.97 17.34
N LEU A 399 -21.74 -11.86 17.99
CA LEU A 399 -22.10 -11.55 19.38
C LEU A 399 -23.61 -11.32 19.56
N GLU A 400 -24.30 -10.81 18.55
CA GLU A 400 -25.78 -10.69 18.54
C GLU A 400 -26.50 -12.03 18.29
N ASN A 401 -25.76 -13.14 18.14
CA ASN A 401 -26.30 -14.46 17.78
C ASN A 401 -27.07 -14.44 16.44
N LYS A 402 -26.56 -13.71 15.44
CA LYS A 402 -27.11 -13.61 14.08
C LYS A 402 -26.16 -14.25 13.04
N PRO A 403 -25.84 -15.55 13.12
CA PRO A 403 -24.81 -16.19 12.29
C PRO A 403 -25.13 -16.17 10.79
N LYS A 404 -26.42 -16.20 10.41
CA LYS A 404 -26.83 -16.09 8.99
C LYS A 404 -26.50 -14.70 8.40
N GLN A 405 -26.68 -13.65 9.20
CA GLN A 405 -26.33 -12.29 8.79
C GLN A 405 -24.82 -12.10 8.78
N ALA A 406 -24.10 -12.64 9.77
CA ALA A 406 -22.64 -12.64 9.78
C ALA A 406 -22.07 -13.31 8.52
N ARG A 407 -22.61 -14.49 8.14
CA ARG A 407 -22.23 -15.19 6.91
C ARG A 407 -22.53 -14.37 5.65
N LEU A 408 -23.69 -13.72 5.56
CA LEU A 408 -23.99 -12.81 4.46
C LEU A 408 -23.00 -11.64 4.40
N GLN A 409 -22.61 -11.10 5.56
CA GLN A 409 -21.67 -9.99 5.64
C GLN A 409 -20.27 -10.40 5.16
N VAL A 410 -19.80 -11.61 5.47
CA VAL A 410 -18.55 -12.16 4.92
C VAL A 410 -18.61 -12.21 3.39
N LEU A 411 -19.68 -12.77 2.82
CA LEU A 411 -19.86 -12.84 1.36
C LEU A 411 -19.92 -11.45 0.71
N ARG A 412 -20.54 -10.47 1.37
CA ARG A 412 -20.56 -9.09 0.88
C ARG A 412 -19.18 -8.43 0.91
N MET A 413 -18.38 -8.71 1.94
CA MET A 413 -16.99 -8.23 2.02
C MET A 413 -16.12 -8.87 0.94
N GLU A 414 -16.29 -10.18 0.68
CA GLU A 414 -15.61 -10.88 -0.43
C GLU A 414 -15.99 -10.27 -1.78
N ALA A 415 -17.28 -10.07 -2.05
CA ALA A 415 -17.76 -9.44 -3.28
C ALA A 415 -17.29 -7.98 -3.44
N ALA A 416 -17.25 -7.22 -2.35
CA ALA A 416 -16.72 -5.85 -2.35
C ALA A 416 -15.22 -5.83 -2.66
N LEU A 417 -14.45 -6.74 -2.07
CA LEU A 417 -13.01 -6.87 -2.35
C LEU A 417 -12.76 -7.30 -3.79
N GLU A 418 -13.52 -8.27 -4.31
CA GLU A 418 -13.46 -8.66 -5.72
C GLU A 418 -13.76 -7.47 -6.64
N GLN A 419 -14.84 -6.72 -6.36
CA GLN A 419 -15.18 -5.53 -7.13
C GLN A 419 -14.05 -4.50 -7.10
N PHE A 420 -13.49 -4.21 -5.91
CA PHE A 420 -12.36 -3.30 -5.77
C PHE A 420 -11.13 -3.79 -6.54
N LEU A 421 -10.86 -5.09 -6.61
CA LEU A 421 -9.73 -5.62 -7.39
C LEU A 421 -9.98 -5.52 -8.92
N ILE A 422 -11.23 -5.38 -9.36
CA ILE A 422 -11.61 -5.25 -10.78
C ILE A 422 -11.55 -3.78 -11.25
N ASP A 423 -12.03 -2.85 -10.42
CA ASP A 423 -12.20 -1.44 -10.77
C ASP A 423 -11.37 -0.44 -9.94
N GLU A 424 -10.65 -0.94 -8.93
CA GLU A 424 -9.79 -0.17 -8.01
C GLU A 424 -10.52 0.96 -7.29
N SER A 425 -11.84 0.84 -7.16
CA SER A 425 -12.72 1.88 -6.63
C SER A 425 -13.60 1.39 -5.50
N TRP A 426 -13.44 2.02 -4.34
CA TRP A 426 -14.32 1.79 -3.20
C TRP A 426 -15.72 2.40 -3.34
N VAL A 427 -16.00 3.15 -4.42
CA VAL A 427 -17.31 3.78 -4.62
C VAL A 427 -18.39 2.71 -4.84
N VAL A 428 -18.12 1.74 -5.71
CA VAL A 428 -19.05 0.62 -5.97
C VAL A 428 -18.88 -0.46 -4.92
N ALA A 429 -17.63 -0.87 -4.64
CA ALA A 429 -17.31 -1.89 -3.65
C ALA A 429 -17.87 -1.56 -2.25
N GLY A 430 -17.73 -0.32 -1.79
CA GLY A 430 -18.26 0.12 -0.50
C GLY A 430 -19.77 -0.03 -0.40
N ARG A 431 -20.51 0.26 -1.49
CA ARG A 431 -21.97 0.08 -1.55
C ARG A 431 -22.40 -1.38 -1.50
N LEU A 432 -21.61 -2.30 -2.09
CA LEU A 432 -21.88 -3.74 -2.04
C LEU A 432 -21.85 -4.30 -0.61
N THR A 433 -21.08 -3.67 0.29
CA THR A 433 -21.00 -4.10 1.68
C THR A 433 -22.32 -3.94 2.44
N GLY A 434 -23.14 -2.95 2.06
CA GLY A 434 -24.37 -2.56 2.75
C GLY A 434 -24.15 -2.15 4.22
N MET A 435 -22.94 -1.70 4.57
CA MET A 435 -22.59 -1.22 5.90
C MET A 435 -22.65 0.31 5.98
N GLU A 436 -22.64 0.83 7.20
CA GLU A 436 -22.34 2.24 7.44
C GLU A 436 -20.92 2.56 6.98
N GLU A 437 -20.71 3.79 6.52
CA GLU A 437 -19.39 4.25 6.13
C GLU A 437 -18.44 4.17 7.33
N PRO A 438 -17.18 3.73 7.11
CA PRO A 438 -16.19 3.75 8.17
C PRO A 438 -16.01 5.18 8.71
N PRO A 439 -15.57 5.35 9.97
CA PRO A 439 -15.47 6.66 10.62
C PRO A 439 -14.24 7.44 10.12
N TRP A 440 -14.21 7.79 8.84
CA TRP A 440 -13.07 8.41 8.16
C TRP A 440 -12.61 9.69 8.84
N GLY A 441 -13.54 10.54 9.30
CA GLY A 441 -13.19 11.76 10.03
C GLY A 441 -12.44 11.48 11.33
N HIS A 442 -12.78 10.39 12.04
CA HIS A 442 -12.06 10.00 13.25
C HIS A 442 -10.66 9.46 12.91
N TRP A 443 -10.54 8.59 11.90
CA TRP A 443 -9.23 8.06 11.51
C TRP A 443 -8.30 9.13 10.92
N ALA A 444 -8.84 10.13 10.23
CA ALA A 444 -8.07 11.24 9.66
C ALA A 444 -7.44 12.13 10.75
N THR A 445 -8.07 12.22 11.92
CA THR A 445 -7.62 13.06 13.05
C THR A 445 -6.72 12.32 14.04
N GLN A 446 -6.49 11.02 13.85
CA GLN A 446 -5.60 10.25 14.71
C GLN A 446 -4.13 10.56 14.44
N ASP A 447 -3.35 10.78 15.51
CA ASP A 447 -1.89 10.78 15.42
C ASP A 447 -1.38 9.34 15.26
N VAL A 448 -1.37 8.89 14.00
CA VAL A 448 -0.88 7.55 13.61
C VAL A 448 0.58 7.36 14.03
N SER A 449 1.38 8.43 14.02
CA SER A 449 2.79 8.38 14.40
C SER A 449 2.96 8.13 15.90
N ALA A 450 2.22 8.83 16.75
CA ALA A 450 2.20 8.56 18.19
C ALA A 450 1.67 7.15 18.50
N LEU A 451 0.58 6.72 17.83
CA LEU A 451 0.02 5.38 18.04
C LEU A 451 0.99 4.27 17.64
N ARG A 452 1.74 4.42 16.53
CA ARG A 452 2.78 3.47 16.14
C ARG A 452 3.98 3.47 17.10
N LYS A 453 4.33 4.61 17.68
CA LYS A 453 5.37 4.70 18.73
C LYS A 453 4.91 4.02 20.03
N GLN A 454 3.63 4.16 20.37
CA GLN A 454 3.02 3.58 21.57
C GLN A 454 2.86 2.06 21.45
N TYR A 455 2.47 1.56 20.28
CA TYR A 455 2.18 0.15 20.06
C TYR A 455 3.08 -0.43 18.96
N VAL A 456 4.02 -1.28 19.37
CA VAL A 456 4.93 -1.99 18.44
C VAL A 456 4.20 -3.11 17.69
N TYR A 457 3.17 -3.71 18.32
CA TYR A 457 2.43 -4.84 17.81
C TYR A 457 0.93 -4.63 17.92
N THR A 458 0.15 -5.49 17.26
CA THR A 458 -1.30 -5.53 17.41
C THR A 458 -1.69 -5.64 18.88
N ARG A 459 -2.73 -4.90 19.28
CA ARG A 459 -3.26 -4.93 20.64
C ARG A 459 -4.10 -6.19 20.91
N LEU A 460 -4.53 -6.92 19.88
CA LEU A 460 -5.35 -8.13 20.01
C LEU A 460 -4.53 -9.39 20.33
N ALA A 461 -3.29 -9.48 19.85
CA ALA A 461 -2.47 -10.67 20.07
C ALA A 461 -1.63 -10.55 21.35
N GLU A 462 -1.30 -11.69 21.96
CA GLU A 462 -0.28 -11.72 22.99
C GLU A 462 1.10 -11.39 22.42
N SER A 463 1.89 -10.61 23.17
CA SER A 463 3.26 -10.29 22.79
C SER A 463 4.11 -11.55 22.62
N THR A 464 3.78 -12.61 23.33
CA THR A 464 4.41 -13.92 23.22
C THR A 464 4.07 -14.65 21.92
N TRP A 465 2.84 -14.53 21.42
CA TRP A 465 2.45 -15.09 20.12
C TRP A 465 3.19 -14.37 18.99
N VAL A 466 3.25 -13.03 19.08
CA VAL A 466 3.98 -12.21 18.12
C VAL A 466 5.49 -12.51 18.17
N ALA A 467 6.06 -12.70 19.36
CA ALA A 467 7.46 -13.08 19.51
C ALA A 467 7.78 -14.46 18.88
N ALA A 468 6.86 -15.42 18.97
CA ALA A 468 7.05 -16.73 18.31
C ALA A 468 7.15 -16.57 16.78
N LEU A 469 6.22 -15.80 16.18
CA LEU A 469 6.23 -15.50 14.74
C LEU A 469 7.49 -14.76 14.29
N ILE A 470 7.95 -13.77 15.08
CA ILE A 470 9.20 -13.05 14.78
C ILE A 470 10.40 -13.99 14.84
N ASN A 471 10.44 -14.91 15.80
CA ASN A 471 11.53 -15.86 15.90
C ASN A 471 11.55 -16.85 14.74
N GLU A 472 10.39 -17.31 14.27
CA GLU A 472 10.26 -18.10 13.04
C GLU A 472 10.84 -17.34 11.84
N LEU A 473 10.43 -16.09 11.62
CA LEU A 473 10.95 -15.27 10.51
C LEU A 473 12.48 -15.07 10.58
N LYS A 474 13.03 -14.83 11.78
CA LYS A 474 14.48 -14.72 11.99
C LYS A 474 15.21 -16.02 11.68
N GLU A 475 14.62 -17.17 12.04
CA GLU A 475 15.18 -18.48 11.72
C GLU A 475 15.09 -18.81 10.24
N GLU A 476 13.98 -18.51 9.57
CA GLU A 476 13.82 -18.66 8.13
C GLU A 476 14.86 -17.84 7.37
N GLU A 477 15.04 -16.56 7.74
CA GLU A 477 16.06 -15.69 7.15
C GLU A 477 17.48 -16.25 7.36
N TRP A 478 17.77 -16.76 8.56
CA TRP A 478 19.05 -17.41 8.85
C TRP A 478 19.26 -18.67 7.99
N LEU A 479 18.22 -19.50 7.81
CA LEU A 479 18.27 -20.70 6.97
C LEU A 479 18.46 -20.36 5.50
N VAL A 480 17.81 -19.29 5.00
CA VAL A 480 17.99 -18.78 3.63
C VAL A 480 19.43 -18.30 3.44
N LYS A 481 19.97 -17.49 4.36
CA LYS A 481 21.38 -17.03 4.32
C LYS A 481 22.36 -18.20 4.36
N LYS A 482 22.10 -19.22 5.18
CA LYS A 482 22.93 -20.42 5.27
C LYS A 482 22.91 -21.24 3.98
N ARG A 483 21.73 -21.41 3.36
CA ARG A 483 21.59 -22.08 2.05
C ARG A 483 22.33 -21.31 0.95
N ALA A 484 22.18 -19.99 0.91
CA ALA A 484 22.91 -19.13 -0.04
C ALA A 484 24.44 -19.21 0.15
N ALA A 485 24.92 -19.30 1.40
CA ALA A 485 26.34 -19.42 1.70
C ALA A 485 26.94 -20.78 1.29
N LEU A 486 26.15 -21.87 1.39
CA LEU A 486 26.57 -23.21 0.94
C LEU A 486 26.55 -23.36 -0.59
N GLY A 487 25.74 -22.56 -1.29
CA GLY A 487 25.61 -22.58 -2.75
C GLY A 487 26.73 -21.86 -3.51
N LYS A 488 27.57 -21.04 -2.86
CA LYS A 488 28.76 -20.46 -3.51
C LYS A 488 29.88 -21.51 -3.54
N PRO A 489 30.22 -22.09 -4.71
CA PRO A 489 31.34 -23.01 -4.80
C PRO A 489 32.57 -22.26 -4.30
N LYS A 490 33.18 -22.78 -3.25
CA LYS A 490 34.41 -22.26 -2.69
C LYS A 490 35.47 -22.38 -3.79
N GLY A 491 35.64 -21.32 -4.57
CA GLY A 491 36.60 -21.24 -5.67
C GLY A 491 37.97 -21.61 -5.12
N LYS A 492 38.34 -22.86 -5.34
CA LYS A 492 39.64 -23.40 -5.00
C LYS A 492 40.59 -22.69 -5.95
N GLY A 493 41.30 -21.68 -5.46
CA GLY A 493 42.29 -20.94 -6.24
C GLY A 493 43.33 -21.90 -6.79
N GLU A 494 43.18 -22.25 -8.07
CA GLU A 494 44.29 -22.62 -8.93
C GLU A 494 44.86 -21.32 -9.50
N GLY A 495 46.08 -21.00 -9.07
CA GLY A 495 46.77 -19.78 -9.51
C GLY A 495 48.02 -19.51 -8.69
N LYS A 496 48.77 -20.57 -8.34
CA LYS A 496 50.16 -20.42 -7.91
C LYS A 496 51.02 -20.56 -9.16
N ASP A 497 51.07 -19.50 -9.95
CA ASP A 497 52.01 -19.40 -11.06
C ASP A 497 53.43 -19.42 -10.49
N ALA A 498 54.11 -20.52 -10.80
CA ALA A 498 55.53 -20.71 -10.64
C ALA A 498 56.16 -20.59 -12.04
N GLY A 499 57.05 -19.62 -12.22
CA GLY A 499 57.89 -19.46 -13.42
C GLY A 499 57.59 -18.14 -14.15
N GLY A 500 58.54 -17.31 -14.57
CA GLY A 500 59.92 -17.62 -14.92
C GLY A 500 60.90 -16.53 -14.50
N LYS A 501 62.09 -17.01 -14.15
CA LYS A 501 63.31 -16.27 -13.91
C LYS A 501 63.97 -16.13 -15.29
N GLU A 502 63.95 -14.93 -15.88
CA GLU A 502 64.75 -14.62 -17.07
C GLU A 502 66.18 -14.28 -16.65
N THR A 503 67.13 -15.06 -17.18
CA THR A 503 68.57 -14.82 -17.15
C THR A 503 69.10 -14.98 -18.57
N GLY A 504 69.84 -13.96 -19.06
CA GLY A 504 70.67 -13.99 -20.26
C GLY A 504 69.93 -13.62 -21.55
N ALA A 505 70.43 -12.79 -22.47
CA ALA A 505 71.74 -12.17 -22.67
C ALA A 505 71.57 -10.86 -23.46
#